data_AF-T0YDR3-F1
#
_entry.id   AF-T0YDR3-F1
#
_cell.length_a   1.000
_cell.length_b   1.000
_cell.length_c   1.000
_cell.angle_alpha   90.00
_cell.angle_beta   90.00
_cell.angle_gamma   90.00
#
_symmetry.space_group_name_H-M   'P 1'
#
loop_
_entity.id
_entity.type
_entity.pdbx_description
1 polymer ?
#
loop_
_entity_poly.entity_id
_entity_poly.type
_entity_poly.pdbx_seq_one_letter_code
_entity_poly.pdbx_strand_id
1 'polypeptide(L)'
;QAEEQARENERLRREIAELRRRLQVHENPNVPPSVRNHSPGYARVRPLVPSGERKKPGPKPGHEGVTRKPLTPDEKVSLTADRCRNCRGHRLKLRGTEMQQEVEVVRTRRVTEYTVAVYECLDCGGEVRSTLPDGREPAGYGPQLQTEIVLGKIEERLPYRKLEERLGREGIPSCPATIQAVVWGASEKMSEEEAAILQRLRAAPWVHADESSYRIDGRKVWIWVFCTEVDLLLVIRPSRSRGVVEEILGKDYPGQIVCDGWKGYRRLGTAAVLGPSAAGREGWGGGERGRGSRSYGARV
;
A
#
# COMPACT_ATOMS: atom_id res chain seq x y z
N GLN A 1 14.05 52.20 45.52
CA GLN A 1 13.19 52.54 44.36
C GLN A 1 13.90 52.35 43.02
N ALA A 2 15.04 53.00 42.75
CA ALA A 2 15.74 52.85 41.45
C ALA A 2 16.26 51.41 41.17
N GLU A 3 16.82 50.72 42.17
CA GLU A 3 17.31 49.34 41.99
C GLU A 3 16.19 48.31 41.80
N GLU A 4 15.05 48.54 42.46
CA GLU A 4 13.86 47.70 42.34
C GLU A 4 13.23 47.85 40.95
N GLN A 5 13.17 49.08 40.43
CA GLN A 5 12.77 49.36 39.04
C GLN A 5 13.74 48.77 38.01
N ALA A 6 15.04 48.71 38.31
CA ALA A 6 16.02 48.10 37.42
C ALA A 6 15.84 46.57 37.34
N ARG A 7 15.61 45.90 38.47
CA ARG A 7 15.34 44.45 38.53
C ARG A 7 14.02 44.09 37.84
N GLU A 8 12.98 44.89 38.04
CA GLU A 8 11.69 44.70 37.38
C GLU A 8 11.83 44.87 35.86
N ASN A 9 12.55 45.90 35.39
CA ASN A 9 12.83 46.08 33.97
C ASN A 9 13.62 44.93 33.36
N GLU A 10 14.57 44.36 34.09
CA GLU A 10 15.32 43.19 33.62
C GLU A 10 14.42 41.94 33.52
N ARG A 11 13.55 41.72 34.51
CA ARG A 11 12.55 40.64 34.48
C ARG A 11 11.62 40.77 33.29
N LEU A 12 11.04 41.96 33.11
CA LEU A 12 10.13 42.25 31.99
C LEU A 12 10.84 42.11 30.63
N ARG A 13 12.10 42.54 30.51
CA ARG A 13 12.88 42.34 29.27
C ARG A 13 13.12 40.87 28.95
N ARG A 14 13.42 40.05 29.95
CA ARG A 14 13.58 38.59 29.78
C ARG A 14 12.26 37.95 29.38
N GLU A 15 11.16 38.35 30.01
CA GLU A 15 9.81 37.84 29.70
C GLU A 15 9.36 38.25 28.29
N ILE A 16 9.60 39.50 27.88
CA ILE A 16 9.33 39.96 26.51
C ILE A 16 10.18 39.17 25.50
N ALA A 17 11.44 38.89 25.79
CA ALA A 17 12.29 38.09 24.90
C ALA A 17 11.80 36.64 24.76
N GLU A 18 11.35 36.03 25.86
CA GLU A 18 10.78 34.69 25.89
C GLU A 18 9.45 34.63 25.11
N LEU A 19 8.55 35.59 25.33
CA LEU A 19 7.26 35.69 24.64
C LEU A 19 7.44 35.92 23.14
N ARG A 20 8.38 36.79 22.74
CA ARG A 20 8.72 37.01 21.32
C ARG A 20 9.25 35.73 20.66
N ARG A 21 10.10 34.96 21.35
CA ARG A 21 10.60 33.67 20.85
C ARG A 21 9.48 32.67 20.61
N ARG A 22 8.47 32.64 21.50
CA ARG A 22 7.29 31.78 21.36
C ARG A 22 6.38 32.21 20.21
N LEU A 23 6.17 33.52 20.04
CA LEU A 23 5.35 34.08 18.95
C LEU A 23 5.95 33.84 17.56
N GLN A 24 7.28 33.82 17.42
CA GLN A 24 7.96 33.62 16.14
C GLN A 24 7.58 32.30 15.44
N VAL A 25 7.16 31.27 16.20
CA VAL A 25 6.69 29.99 15.65
C VAL A 25 5.34 30.13 14.94
N HIS A 26 4.48 31.04 15.41
CA HIS A 26 3.16 31.30 14.83
C HIS A 26 3.22 32.30 13.67
N GLU A 27 4.13 33.28 13.74
CA GLU A 27 4.26 34.33 12.73
C GLU A 27 5.05 33.89 11.48
N ASN A 28 5.92 32.88 11.59
CA ASN A 28 6.71 32.41 10.45
C ASN A 28 5.85 31.61 9.44
N PRO A 29 5.64 32.10 8.20
CA PRO A 29 4.80 31.46 7.17
C PRO A 29 5.25 30.05 6.81
N ASN A 30 6.53 29.74 7.01
CA ASN A 30 7.14 28.46 6.65
C ASN A 30 7.06 27.41 7.75
N VAL A 31 6.42 27.71 8.89
CA VAL A 31 6.13 26.74 9.94
C VAL A 31 4.83 26.00 9.60
N PRO A 32 4.86 24.66 9.43
CA PRO A 32 3.69 23.88 9.06
C PRO A 32 2.53 24.03 10.06
N PRO A 33 1.25 23.97 9.60
CA PRO A 33 0.08 24.05 10.49
C PRO A 33 0.08 23.01 11.61
N SER A 34 0.66 21.83 11.37
CA SER A 34 0.82 20.77 12.36
C SER A 34 1.68 21.21 13.56
N VAL A 35 2.66 22.09 13.36
CA VAL A 35 3.53 22.60 14.43
C VAL A 35 2.87 23.79 15.13
N ARG A 36 2.07 24.59 14.42
CA ARG A 36 1.36 25.77 14.98
C ARG A 36 0.24 25.41 15.96
N ASN A 37 -0.36 24.22 15.83
CA ASN A 37 -1.60 23.84 16.52
C ASN A 37 -1.40 22.94 17.75
N HIS A 38 -0.18 22.70 18.22
CA HIS A 38 0.08 21.90 19.43
C HIS A 38 0.32 22.77 20.67
N SER A 39 -0.21 22.33 21.82
CA SER A 39 0.02 22.97 23.13
C SER A 39 1.52 23.05 23.47
N PRO A 40 1.98 24.13 24.14
CA PRO A 40 3.38 24.30 24.50
C PRO A 40 3.79 23.20 25.49
N GLY A 41 4.52 22.21 24.97
CA GLY A 41 4.93 21.01 25.72
C GLY A 41 4.96 19.73 24.89
N TYR A 42 4.25 19.66 23.75
CA TYR A 42 4.19 18.43 22.93
C TYR A 42 5.23 18.38 21.79
N ALA A 43 5.80 19.51 21.41
CA ALA A 43 6.88 19.57 20.42
C ALA A 43 8.22 19.63 21.13
N ARG A 44 9.06 18.58 21.01
CA ARG A 44 10.50 18.73 21.20
C ARG A 44 11.00 19.65 20.08
N VAL A 45 10.90 20.96 20.28
CA VAL A 45 11.48 21.94 19.37
C VAL A 45 12.99 21.77 19.48
N ARG A 46 13.59 21.02 18.54
CA ARG A 46 15.04 21.03 18.40
C ARG A 46 15.46 22.49 18.18
N PRO A 47 16.49 22.99 18.88
CA PRO A 47 17.00 24.34 18.65
C PRO A 47 17.24 24.53 17.15
N LEU A 48 16.72 25.63 16.59
CA LEU A 48 17.00 26.01 15.21
C LEU A 48 18.50 26.29 15.10
N VAL A 49 19.27 25.30 14.64
CA VAL A 49 20.71 25.44 14.42
C VAL A 49 20.94 26.56 13.38
N PRO A 50 21.83 27.54 13.65
CA PRO A 50 22.17 28.61 12.72
C PRO A 50 22.52 28.05 11.33
N SER A 51 22.16 28.78 10.26
CA SER A 51 22.26 28.28 8.88
C SER A 51 23.67 27.84 8.47
N GLY A 52 24.72 28.35 9.11
CA GLY A 52 26.12 28.01 8.84
C GLY A 52 26.58 26.63 9.34
N GLU A 53 25.87 26.02 10.29
CA GLU A 53 26.23 24.70 10.85
C GLU A 53 25.37 23.55 10.30
N ARG A 54 24.43 23.86 9.40
CA ARG A 54 23.62 22.83 8.75
C ARG A 54 24.50 22.07 7.78
N LYS A 55 24.73 20.78 8.04
CA LYS A 55 25.28 19.85 7.05
C LYS A 55 24.50 20.03 5.75
N LYS A 56 25.20 20.33 4.66
CA LYS A 56 24.56 20.45 3.34
C LYS A 56 23.77 19.17 3.07
N PRO A 57 22.52 19.27 2.60
CA PRO A 57 21.77 18.09 2.19
C PRO A 57 22.57 17.36 1.10
N GLY A 58 22.94 16.12 1.36
CA GLY A 58 23.67 15.30 0.40
C GLY A 58 24.55 14.23 1.07
N PRO A 59 24.98 13.22 0.30
CA PRO A 59 25.95 12.24 0.76
C PRO A 59 27.25 12.93 1.20
N LYS A 60 27.95 12.34 2.17
CA LYS A 60 29.27 12.84 2.59
C LYS A 60 30.26 12.81 1.42
N PRO A 61 31.28 13.70 1.40
CA PRO A 61 32.40 13.57 0.48
C PRO A 61 32.98 12.15 0.53
N GLY A 62 33.17 11.52 -0.63
CA GLY A 62 33.64 10.13 -0.75
C GLY A 62 32.55 9.07 -0.89
N HIS A 63 31.26 9.46 -0.94
CA HIS A 63 30.21 8.51 -1.31
C HIS A 63 30.35 8.12 -2.79
N GLU A 64 30.45 6.82 -3.08
CA GLU A 64 30.41 6.34 -4.45
C GLU A 64 29.11 6.79 -5.12
N GLY A 65 29.24 7.39 -6.30
CA GLY A 65 28.09 7.79 -7.09
C GLY A 65 27.36 6.55 -7.58
N VAL A 66 26.10 6.38 -7.17
CA VAL A 66 25.23 5.37 -7.73
C VAL A 66 24.64 5.93 -9.03
N THR A 67 25.48 6.11 -10.04
CA THR A 67 25.03 6.53 -11.37
C THR A 67 24.17 5.41 -11.95
N ARG A 68 23.03 5.78 -12.55
CA ARG A 68 22.14 4.84 -13.22
C ARG A 68 22.95 4.00 -14.21
N LYS A 69 22.91 2.67 -14.06
CA LYS A 69 23.52 1.76 -15.04
C LYS A 69 22.78 1.91 -16.38
N PRO A 70 23.49 2.08 -17.50
CA PRO A 70 22.87 2.07 -18.82
C PRO A 70 22.09 0.76 -19.05
N LEU A 71 20.96 0.87 -19.73
CA LEU A 71 20.17 -0.29 -20.16
C LEU A 71 20.76 -0.85 -21.47
N THR A 72 20.39 -2.08 -21.82
CA THR A 72 20.58 -2.56 -23.21
C THR A 72 19.62 -1.78 -24.11
N PRO A 73 20.10 -1.01 -25.11
CA PRO A 73 19.22 -0.23 -25.96
C PRO A 73 18.50 -1.12 -26.97
N ASP A 74 17.20 -0.87 -27.17
CA ASP A 74 16.40 -1.53 -28.21
C ASP A 74 16.82 -1.10 -29.63
N GLU A 75 17.22 0.17 -29.76
CA GLU A 75 17.73 0.76 -31.00
C GLU A 75 18.96 1.64 -30.70
N LYS A 76 19.96 1.63 -31.61
CA LYS A 76 21.14 2.49 -31.52
C LYS A 76 21.18 3.48 -32.68
N VAL A 77 20.95 4.75 -32.38
CA VAL A 77 21.01 5.84 -33.36
C VAL A 77 22.26 6.69 -33.15
N SER A 78 23.04 6.92 -34.21
CA SER A 78 24.21 7.81 -34.18
C SER A 78 23.81 9.21 -34.64
N LEU A 79 23.92 10.20 -33.76
CA LEU A 79 23.58 11.59 -34.06
C LEU A 79 24.81 12.36 -34.57
N THR A 80 24.64 13.14 -35.63
CA THR A 80 25.67 14.04 -36.16
C THR A 80 25.11 15.45 -36.35
N ALA A 81 26.00 16.44 -36.45
CA ALA A 81 25.63 17.82 -36.75
C ALA A 81 26.30 18.26 -38.06
N ASP A 82 25.54 18.93 -38.92
CA ASP A 82 26.00 19.48 -40.20
C ASP A 82 26.31 20.99 -40.12
N ARG A 83 25.84 21.66 -39.06
CA ARG A 83 25.97 23.10 -38.85
C ARG A 83 26.28 23.44 -37.40
N CYS A 84 27.13 24.45 -37.22
CA CYS A 84 27.35 25.05 -35.90
C CYS A 84 26.08 25.76 -35.42
N ARG A 85 25.56 25.41 -34.24
CA ARG A 85 24.36 26.06 -33.66
C ARG A 85 24.54 27.57 -33.44
N ASN A 86 25.78 28.04 -33.26
CA ASN A 86 26.07 29.45 -32.96
C ASN A 86 26.24 30.31 -34.23
N CYS A 87 27.05 29.86 -35.20
CA CYS A 87 27.38 30.65 -36.40
C CYS A 87 26.82 30.07 -37.72
N ARG A 88 26.11 28.93 -37.67
CA ARG A 88 25.55 28.20 -38.82
C ARG A 88 26.56 27.71 -39.86
N GLY A 89 27.87 27.89 -39.63
CA GLY A 89 28.93 27.41 -40.51
C GLY A 89 29.01 25.88 -40.57
N HIS A 90 29.50 25.36 -41.70
CA HIS A 90 29.53 23.93 -42.02
C HIS A 90 30.86 23.22 -41.68
N ARG A 91 31.89 23.99 -41.32
CA ARG A 91 33.22 23.43 -41.02
C ARG A 91 33.29 22.97 -39.57
N LEU A 92 32.86 21.73 -39.33
CA LEU A 92 32.88 21.09 -38.01
C LEU A 92 33.98 20.03 -37.92
N LYS A 93 34.63 19.92 -36.75
CA LYS A 93 35.61 18.87 -36.45
C LYS A 93 35.09 18.00 -35.32
N LEU A 94 34.91 16.71 -35.57
CA LEU A 94 34.56 15.74 -34.53
C LEU A 94 35.72 15.61 -33.54
N ARG A 95 35.44 15.76 -32.24
CA ARG A 95 36.43 15.64 -31.15
C ARG A 95 36.30 14.35 -30.34
N GLY A 96 35.14 13.72 -30.37
CA GLY A 96 34.81 12.54 -29.57
C GLY A 96 33.33 12.23 -29.71
N THR A 97 32.88 11.16 -29.07
CA THR A 97 31.47 10.79 -28.98
C THR A 97 31.12 10.58 -27.52
N GLU A 98 29.89 10.90 -27.17
CA GLU A 98 29.31 10.65 -25.85
C GLU A 98 28.08 9.75 -26.04
N MET A 99 27.89 8.79 -25.16
CA MET A 99 26.73 7.91 -25.20
C MET A 99 25.66 8.42 -24.25
N GLN A 100 24.49 8.73 -24.80
CA GLN A 100 23.31 9.14 -24.04
C GLN A 100 22.16 8.16 -24.36
N GLN A 101 21.41 7.77 -23.33
CA GLN A 101 20.22 6.95 -23.48
C GLN A 101 18.98 7.77 -23.12
N GLU A 102 18.00 7.75 -24.01
CA GLU A 102 16.64 8.19 -23.76
C GLU A 102 15.77 6.94 -23.62
N VAL A 103 14.92 6.90 -22.59
CA VAL A 103 14.01 5.77 -22.34
C VAL A 103 12.60 6.31 -22.44
N GLU A 104 11.86 5.82 -23.42
CA GLU A 104 10.46 6.18 -23.64
C GLU A 104 9.56 4.97 -23.36
N VAL A 105 8.35 5.23 -22.86
CA VAL A 105 7.35 4.19 -22.59
C VAL A 105 6.26 4.26 -23.66
N VAL A 106 6.29 3.31 -24.59
CA VAL A 106 5.31 3.21 -25.68
C VAL A 106 4.13 2.34 -25.24
N ARG A 107 2.99 2.94 -24.90
CA ARG A 107 1.74 2.21 -24.56
C ARG A 107 0.87 2.08 -25.81
N THR A 108 0.59 0.86 -26.27
CA THR A 108 -0.34 0.61 -27.39
C THR A 108 -1.44 -0.34 -26.97
N ARG A 109 -2.70 -0.03 -27.34
CA ARG A 109 -3.82 -0.95 -27.21
C ARG A 109 -4.01 -1.73 -28.50
N ARG A 110 -4.31 -3.01 -28.40
CA ARG A 110 -4.70 -3.88 -29.51
C ARG A 110 -6.11 -4.40 -29.28
N VAL A 111 -7.01 -4.12 -30.22
CA VAL A 111 -8.38 -4.64 -30.21
C VAL A 111 -8.47 -5.73 -31.29
N THR A 112 -9.04 -6.89 -30.94
CA THR A 112 -9.30 -7.98 -31.89
C THR A 112 -10.79 -8.28 -31.83
N GLU A 113 -11.48 -8.11 -32.96
CA GLU A 113 -12.87 -8.47 -33.11
C GLU A 113 -12.96 -9.93 -33.55
N TYR A 114 -13.80 -10.72 -32.88
CA TYR A 114 -14.02 -12.12 -33.20
C TYR A 114 -15.45 -12.30 -33.71
N THR A 115 -15.58 -12.77 -34.95
CA THR A 115 -16.86 -13.28 -35.46
C THR A 115 -17.02 -14.73 -34.99
N VAL A 116 -17.87 -14.94 -33.99
CA VAL A 116 -18.11 -16.26 -33.40
C VAL A 116 -19.18 -16.99 -34.20
N ALA A 117 -18.82 -18.11 -34.81
CA ALA A 117 -19.81 -18.99 -35.44
C ALA A 117 -20.60 -19.74 -34.37
N VAL A 118 -21.92 -19.77 -34.55
CA VAL A 118 -22.86 -20.48 -33.67
C VAL A 118 -23.60 -21.48 -34.54
N TYR A 119 -23.63 -22.72 -34.09
CA TYR A 119 -24.22 -23.86 -34.78
C TYR A 119 -25.31 -24.49 -33.92
N GLU A 120 -26.25 -25.16 -34.56
CA GLU A 120 -27.20 -26.07 -33.91
C GLU A 120 -26.79 -27.51 -34.22
N CYS A 121 -26.70 -28.34 -33.19
CA CYS A 121 -26.42 -29.77 -33.35
C CYS A 121 -27.67 -30.47 -33.89
N LEU A 122 -27.58 -31.09 -35.07
CA LEU A 122 -28.72 -31.76 -35.70
C LEU A 122 -29.14 -33.07 -34.99
N ASP A 123 -28.29 -33.63 -34.14
CA ASP A 123 -28.59 -34.88 -33.42
C ASP A 123 -29.35 -34.62 -32.11
N CYS A 124 -29.02 -33.54 -31.38
CA CYS A 124 -29.59 -33.26 -30.06
C CYS A 124 -30.26 -31.88 -29.91
N GLY A 125 -30.19 -31.02 -30.92
CA GLY A 125 -30.70 -29.65 -30.90
C GLY A 125 -29.89 -28.66 -30.05
N GLY A 126 -28.73 -29.07 -29.53
CA GLY A 126 -27.88 -28.23 -28.68
C GLY A 126 -27.15 -27.12 -29.46
N GLU A 127 -27.01 -25.93 -28.86
CA GLU A 127 -26.18 -24.84 -29.40
C GLU A 127 -24.69 -25.15 -29.22
N VAL A 128 -23.90 -24.99 -30.30
CA VAL A 128 -22.44 -25.13 -30.28
C VAL A 128 -21.82 -23.82 -30.76
N ARG A 129 -21.01 -23.18 -29.92
CA ARG A 129 -20.31 -21.93 -30.25
C ARG A 129 -18.83 -22.22 -30.52
N SER A 130 -18.26 -21.60 -31.55
CA SER A 130 -16.82 -21.68 -31.79
C SER A 130 -16.03 -20.98 -30.68
N THR A 131 -14.92 -21.60 -30.28
CA THR A 131 -13.99 -21.06 -29.27
C THR A 131 -12.68 -20.60 -29.92
N LEU A 132 -11.87 -19.89 -29.15
CA LEU A 132 -10.50 -19.57 -29.54
C LEU A 132 -9.62 -20.83 -29.56
N PRO A 133 -8.44 -20.81 -30.21
CA PRO A 133 -7.55 -21.98 -30.30
C PRO A 133 -7.11 -22.57 -28.95
N ASP A 134 -7.13 -21.75 -27.89
CA ASP A 134 -6.83 -22.15 -26.51
C ASP A 134 -8.09 -22.65 -25.75
N GLY A 135 -9.21 -22.84 -26.45
CA GLY A 135 -10.46 -23.38 -25.92
C GLY A 135 -11.34 -22.35 -25.20
N ARG A 136 -10.89 -21.11 -25.04
CA ARG A 136 -11.65 -20.09 -24.30
C ARG A 136 -12.64 -19.34 -25.20
N GLU A 137 -13.64 -18.73 -24.59
CA GLU A 137 -14.52 -17.79 -25.29
C GLU A 137 -13.88 -16.40 -25.42
N PRO A 138 -14.11 -15.69 -26.55
CA PRO A 138 -13.79 -14.27 -26.63
C PRO A 138 -14.48 -13.49 -25.50
N ALA A 139 -13.73 -12.60 -24.86
CA ALA A 139 -14.20 -11.79 -23.74
C ALA A 139 -13.90 -10.31 -23.99
N GLY A 140 -14.59 -9.42 -23.26
CA GLY A 140 -14.41 -7.97 -23.43
C GLY A 140 -12.96 -7.51 -23.19
N TYR A 141 -12.35 -7.93 -22.08
CA TYR A 141 -10.93 -7.68 -21.80
C TYR A 141 -10.11 -8.95 -21.98
N GLY A 142 -9.02 -8.85 -22.74
CA GLY A 142 -8.07 -9.94 -22.91
C GLY A 142 -7.27 -10.23 -21.62
N PRO A 143 -6.60 -11.40 -21.55
CA PRO A 143 -5.92 -11.85 -20.33
C PRO A 143 -4.85 -10.88 -19.83
N GLN A 144 -4.05 -10.28 -20.72
CA GLN A 144 -3.02 -9.31 -20.35
C GLN A 144 -3.60 -8.07 -19.66
N LEU A 145 -4.70 -7.53 -20.20
CA LEU A 145 -5.37 -6.38 -19.60
C LEU A 145 -6.02 -6.74 -18.26
N GLN A 146 -6.59 -7.94 -18.14
CA GLN A 146 -7.11 -8.42 -16.86
C GLN A 146 -6.00 -8.53 -15.80
N THR A 147 -4.84 -9.05 -16.17
CA THR A 147 -3.67 -9.11 -15.27
C THR A 147 -3.22 -7.73 -14.82
N GLU A 148 -3.09 -6.76 -15.72
CA GLU A 148 -2.74 -5.38 -15.37
C GLU A 148 -3.75 -4.74 -14.40
N ILE A 149 -5.05 -5.01 -14.59
CA ILE A 149 -6.10 -4.56 -13.69
C ILE A 149 -5.92 -5.16 -12.29
N VAL A 150 -5.68 -6.48 -12.21
CA VAL A 150 -5.50 -7.18 -10.94
C VAL A 150 -4.23 -6.71 -10.22
N LEU A 151 -3.09 -6.61 -10.92
CA LEU A 151 -1.84 -6.09 -10.35
C LEU A 151 -2.00 -4.64 -9.90
N GLY A 152 -2.63 -3.80 -10.71
CA GLY A 152 -2.93 -2.42 -10.35
C GLY A 152 -3.81 -2.33 -9.09
N LYS A 153 -4.76 -3.26 -8.91
CA LYS A 153 -5.63 -3.28 -7.74
C LYS A 153 -4.93 -3.80 -6.48
N ILE A 154 -4.16 -4.89 -6.60
CA ILE A 154 -3.62 -5.65 -5.46
C ILE A 154 -2.22 -5.18 -5.09
N GLU A 155 -1.30 -5.15 -6.06
CA GLU A 155 0.11 -4.78 -5.84
C GLU A 155 0.27 -3.26 -5.76
N GLU A 156 -0.26 -2.53 -6.74
CA GLU A 156 -0.15 -1.06 -6.76
C GLU A 156 -1.19 -0.37 -5.85
N ARG A 157 -2.15 -1.13 -5.32
CA ARG A 157 -3.20 -0.68 -4.39
C ARG A 157 -4.03 0.50 -4.92
N LEU A 158 -4.23 0.55 -6.24
CA LEU A 158 -4.98 1.63 -6.85
C LEU A 158 -6.49 1.50 -6.52
N PRO A 159 -7.15 2.61 -6.10
CA PRO A 159 -8.60 2.65 -6.04
C PRO A 159 -9.22 2.40 -7.42
N TYR A 160 -10.42 1.82 -7.48
CA TYR A 160 -11.08 1.48 -8.75
C TYR A 160 -11.20 2.68 -9.71
N ARG A 161 -11.51 3.88 -9.20
CA ARG A 161 -11.56 5.10 -10.01
C ARG A 161 -10.20 5.51 -10.58
N LYS A 162 -9.10 5.24 -9.87
CA LYS A 162 -7.75 5.51 -10.37
C LYS A 162 -7.32 4.51 -11.43
N LEU A 163 -7.76 3.27 -11.34
CA LEU A 163 -7.61 2.29 -12.41
C LEU A 163 -8.38 2.70 -13.65
N GLU A 164 -9.65 3.12 -13.50
CA GLU A 164 -10.45 3.66 -14.60
C GLU A 164 -9.77 4.86 -15.28
N GLU A 165 -9.28 5.84 -14.51
CA GLU A 165 -8.52 6.98 -15.05
C GLU A 165 -7.23 6.55 -15.78
N ARG A 166 -6.56 5.48 -15.32
CA ARG A 166 -5.36 4.93 -15.97
C ARG A 166 -5.72 4.28 -17.30
N LEU A 167 -6.75 3.43 -17.33
CA LEU A 167 -7.26 2.80 -18.54
C LEU A 167 -7.78 3.83 -19.55
N GLY A 168 -8.45 4.89 -19.08
CA GLY A 168 -8.93 5.98 -19.91
C GLY A 168 -7.80 6.72 -20.63
N ARG A 169 -6.64 6.91 -19.98
CA ARG A 169 -5.44 7.49 -20.63
C ARG A 169 -4.86 6.61 -21.73
N GLU A 170 -5.14 5.31 -21.69
CA GLU A 170 -4.76 4.34 -22.73
C GLU A 170 -5.85 4.20 -23.81
N GLY A 171 -6.95 4.96 -23.67
CA GLY A 171 -8.11 4.91 -24.56
C GLY A 171 -8.91 3.60 -24.43
N ILE A 172 -8.86 2.97 -23.25
CA ILE A 172 -9.61 1.77 -22.93
C ILE A 172 -10.85 2.19 -22.13
N PRO A 173 -12.07 2.09 -22.70
CA PRO A 173 -13.28 2.42 -21.97
C PRO A 173 -13.51 1.38 -20.86
N SER A 174 -13.73 1.86 -19.64
CA SER A 174 -13.99 1.04 -18.47
C SER A 174 -14.86 1.80 -17.48
N CYS A 175 -15.39 1.10 -16.47
CA CYS A 175 -16.00 1.70 -15.30
C CYS A 175 -15.61 0.91 -14.05
N PRO A 176 -15.81 1.45 -12.84
CA PRO A 176 -15.43 0.77 -11.60
C PRO A 176 -16.05 -0.62 -11.44
N ALA A 177 -17.29 -0.80 -11.91
CA ALA A 177 -17.99 -2.08 -11.83
C ALA A 177 -17.33 -3.14 -12.73
N THR A 178 -16.95 -2.79 -13.96
CA THR A 178 -16.22 -3.69 -14.87
C THR A 178 -14.87 -4.09 -14.28
N ILE A 179 -14.13 -3.12 -13.71
CA ILE A 179 -12.84 -3.38 -13.07
C ILE A 179 -13.01 -4.31 -11.86
N GLN A 180 -14.03 -4.07 -11.05
CA GLN A 180 -14.36 -4.94 -9.92
C GLN A 180 -14.70 -6.36 -10.38
N ALA A 181 -15.48 -6.52 -11.45
CA ALA A 181 -15.84 -7.83 -12.00
C ALA A 181 -14.60 -8.61 -12.47
N VAL A 182 -13.62 -7.94 -13.06
CA VAL A 182 -12.33 -8.55 -13.45
C VAL A 182 -11.58 -9.06 -12.21
N VAL A 183 -11.47 -8.23 -11.18
CA VAL A 183 -10.79 -8.60 -9.92
C VAL A 183 -11.51 -9.76 -9.24
N TRP A 184 -12.84 -9.75 -9.24
CA TRP A 184 -13.65 -10.83 -8.68
C TRP A 184 -13.47 -12.14 -9.44
N GLY A 185 -13.56 -12.11 -10.77
CA GLY A 185 -13.34 -13.30 -11.60
C GLY A 185 -11.92 -13.86 -11.48
N ALA A 186 -10.92 -13.02 -11.19
CA ALA A 186 -9.58 -13.49 -10.84
C ALA A 186 -9.55 -14.20 -9.48
N SER A 187 -10.28 -13.67 -8.49
CA SER A 187 -10.40 -14.29 -7.16
C SER A 187 -11.07 -15.67 -7.22
N GLU A 188 -12.11 -15.83 -8.03
CA GLU A 188 -12.81 -17.13 -8.19
C GLU A 188 -11.88 -18.21 -8.77
N LYS A 189 -10.99 -17.84 -9.69
CA LYS A 189 -9.99 -18.75 -10.24
C LYS A 189 -8.92 -19.17 -9.24
N MET A 190 -8.79 -18.46 -8.12
CA MET A 190 -7.83 -18.75 -7.05
C MET A 190 -8.42 -19.58 -5.91
N SER A 191 -9.72 -19.92 -5.96
CA SER A 191 -10.38 -20.65 -4.87
C SER A 191 -9.76 -22.02 -4.58
N GLU A 192 -9.22 -22.70 -5.60
CA GLU A 192 -8.50 -23.97 -5.39
C GLU A 192 -7.20 -23.77 -4.61
N GLU A 193 -6.45 -22.72 -4.91
CA GLU A 193 -5.22 -22.40 -4.19
C GLU A 193 -5.53 -21.90 -2.77
N GLU A 194 -6.60 -21.12 -2.58
CA GLU A 194 -7.08 -20.75 -1.25
C GLU A 194 -7.39 -22.00 -0.40
N ALA A 195 -8.07 -22.98 -0.99
CA ALA A 195 -8.34 -24.25 -0.32
C ALA A 195 -7.05 -25.03 -0.02
N ALA A 196 -6.08 -25.02 -0.94
CA ALA A 196 -4.79 -25.66 -0.73
C ALA A 196 -3.98 -24.99 0.40
N ILE A 197 -3.93 -23.66 0.44
CA ILE A 197 -3.34 -22.87 1.55
C ILE A 197 -3.99 -23.25 2.87
N LEU A 198 -5.32 -23.33 2.92
CA LEU A 198 -6.04 -23.72 4.13
C LEU A 198 -5.64 -25.12 4.62
N GLN A 199 -5.49 -26.09 3.71
CA GLN A 199 -5.04 -27.44 4.09
C GLN A 199 -3.60 -27.43 4.60
N ARG A 200 -2.70 -26.67 3.97
CA ARG A 200 -1.31 -26.53 4.42
C ARG A 200 -1.24 -25.89 5.81
N LEU A 201 -2.05 -24.86 6.07
CA LEU A 201 -2.18 -24.24 7.39
C LEU A 201 -2.65 -25.23 8.45
N ARG A 202 -3.63 -26.09 8.13
CA ARG A 202 -4.15 -27.12 9.05
C ARG A 202 -3.14 -28.23 9.36
N ALA A 203 -2.23 -28.51 8.43
CA ALA A 203 -1.17 -29.49 8.60
C ALA A 203 0.12 -28.92 9.20
N ALA A 204 0.22 -27.58 9.32
CA ALA A 204 1.44 -26.94 9.75
C ALA A 204 1.75 -27.23 11.23
N PRO A 205 3.04 -27.33 11.61
CA PRO A 205 3.42 -27.46 13.01
C PRO A 205 3.29 -26.14 13.78
N TRP A 206 3.38 -24.99 13.08
CA TRP A 206 3.32 -23.65 13.67
C TRP A 206 2.51 -22.72 12.77
N VAL A 207 1.53 -22.02 13.33
CA VAL A 207 0.78 -20.98 12.62
C VAL A 207 0.77 -19.71 13.45
N HIS A 208 1.12 -18.58 12.83
CA HIS A 208 0.95 -17.27 13.41
C HIS A 208 -0.48 -16.78 13.13
N ALA A 209 -1.16 -16.32 14.16
CA ALA A 209 -2.51 -15.77 14.06
C ALA A 209 -2.58 -14.37 14.68
N ASP A 210 -3.10 -13.42 13.92
CA ASP A 210 -3.34 -12.04 14.36
C ASP A 210 -4.68 -11.53 13.83
N GLU A 211 -5.27 -10.55 14.51
CA GLU A 211 -6.54 -9.97 14.09
C GLU A 211 -6.60 -8.45 14.27
N SER A 212 -7.07 -7.77 13.24
CA SER A 212 -7.26 -6.32 13.24
C SER A 212 -8.71 -5.97 12.95
N SER A 213 -9.28 -5.06 13.74
CA SER A 213 -10.66 -4.63 13.49
C SER A 213 -10.73 -3.66 12.32
N TYR A 214 -11.76 -3.82 11.49
CA TYR A 214 -12.07 -2.96 10.36
C TYR A 214 -13.55 -2.61 10.34
N ARG A 215 -13.96 -1.62 9.52
CA ARG A 215 -15.38 -1.30 9.32
C ARG A 215 -15.76 -1.44 7.85
N ILE A 216 -16.75 -2.28 7.60
CA ILE A 216 -17.39 -2.42 6.29
C ILE A 216 -18.81 -1.90 6.46
N ASP A 217 -19.19 -0.87 5.70
CA ASP A 217 -20.50 -0.21 5.77
C ASP A 217 -20.93 0.15 7.21
N GLY A 218 -19.98 0.69 7.99
CA GLY A 218 -20.19 1.09 9.38
C GLY A 218 -20.20 -0.05 10.40
N ARG A 219 -20.31 -1.31 9.95
CA ARG A 219 -20.30 -2.52 10.79
C ARG A 219 -18.87 -2.95 11.10
N LYS A 220 -18.59 -3.24 12.37
CA LYS A 220 -17.28 -3.73 12.79
C LYS A 220 -17.10 -5.18 12.35
N VAL A 221 -16.00 -5.44 11.64
CA VAL A 221 -15.53 -6.78 11.29
C VAL A 221 -14.10 -6.95 11.78
N TRP A 222 -13.60 -8.18 11.74
CA TRP A 222 -12.22 -8.54 12.06
C TRP A 222 -11.59 -9.17 10.84
N ILE A 223 -10.45 -8.62 10.43
CA ILE A 223 -9.57 -9.21 9.44
C ILE A 223 -8.59 -10.07 10.22
N TRP A 224 -8.69 -11.37 10.03
CA TRP A 224 -7.80 -12.36 10.60
C TRP A 224 -6.71 -12.69 9.61
N VAL A 225 -5.49 -12.81 10.14
CA VAL A 225 -4.31 -13.23 9.41
C VAL A 225 -3.86 -14.55 10.00
N PHE A 226 -3.75 -15.59 9.16
CA PHE A 226 -3.12 -16.85 9.50
C PHE A 226 -1.92 -17.04 8.58
N CYS A 227 -0.72 -17.20 9.12
CA CYS A 227 0.45 -17.40 8.28
C CYS A 227 1.46 -18.40 8.86
N THR A 228 2.22 -19.00 7.94
CA THR A 228 3.43 -19.77 8.21
C THR A 228 4.62 -19.02 7.59
N GLU A 229 5.77 -19.67 7.44
CA GLU A 229 6.90 -19.12 6.69
C GLU A 229 6.57 -18.89 5.21
N VAL A 230 5.66 -19.68 4.63
CA VAL A 230 5.40 -19.72 3.18
C VAL A 230 3.94 -19.49 2.80
N ASP A 231 3.01 -19.64 3.73
CA ASP A 231 1.58 -19.52 3.48
C ASP A 231 0.98 -18.32 4.22
N LEU A 232 0.01 -17.65 3.58
CA LEU A 232 -0.75 -16.54 4.14
C LEU A 232 -2.23 -16.69 3.76
N LEU A 233 -3.09 -16.68 4.77
CA LEU A 233 -4.54 -16.67 4.60
C LEU A 233 -5.13 -15.47 5.35
N LEU A 234 -5.93 -14.67 4.64
CA LEU A 234 -6.70 -13.57 5.21
C LEU A 234 -8.18 -13.94 5.21
N VAL A 235 -8.83 -13.88 6.37
CA VAL A 235 -10.28 -14.10 6.45
C VAL A 235 -10.99 -12.96 7.17
N ILE A 236 -12.13 -12.54 6.62
CA ILE A 236 -12.95 -11.47 7.20
C ILE A 236 -14.13 -12.12 7.91
N ARG A 237 -14.26 -11.86 9.22
CA ARG A 237 -15.36 -12.39 10.05
C ARG A 237 -15.94 -11.31 10.96
N PRO A 238 -17.24 -11.38 11.32
CA PRO A 238 -17.85 -10.43 12.23
C PRO A 238 -17.42 -10.63 13.69
N SER A 239 -16.65 -11.68 13.98
CA SER A 239 -16.24 -12.08 15.32
C SER A 239 -14.72 -12.08 15.48
N ARG A 240 -14.29 -11.72 16.70
CA ARG A 240 -12.93 -11.96 17.20
C ARG A 240 -12.81 -13.25 17.99
N SER A 241 -13.90 -13.98 18.22
CA SER A 241 -13.90 -15.17 19.09
C SER A 241 -12.98 -16.29 18.60
N ARG A 242 -12.56 -17.14 19.54
CA ARG A 242 -11.93 -18.44 19.29
C ARG A 242 -12.62 -19.28 18.20
N GLY A 243 -13.96 -19.17 18.07
CA GLY A 243 -14.71 -19.90 17.05
C GLY A 243 -14.19 -19.68 15.61
N VAL A 244 -13.58 -18.52 15.31
CA VAL A 244 -12.96 -18.28 13.99
C VAL A 244 -11.70 -19.11 13.82
N VAL A 245 -10.87 -19.22 14.88
CA VAL A 245 -9.67 -20.06 14.86
C VAL A 245 -10.05 -21.53 14.67
N GLU A 246 -11.11 -22.01 15.35
CA GLU A 246 -11.62 -23.38 15.21
C GLU A 246 -12.24 -23.64 13.82
N GLU A 247 -12.89 -22.65 13.21
CA GLU A 247 -13.39 -22.72 11.84
C GLU A 247 -12.25 -22.91 10.83
N ILE A 248 -11.18 -22.14 10.98
CA ILE A 248 -10.06 -22.12 10.03
C ILE A 248 -9.11 -23.29 10.27
N LEU A 249 -8.58 -23.48 11.47
CA LEU A 249 -7.56 -24.51 11.75
C LEU A 249 -8.15 -25.85 12.19
N GLY A 250 -9.44 -25.90 12.53
CA GLY A 250 -10.07 -27.07 13.14
C GLY A 250 -9.99 -27.05 14.67
N LYS A 251 -10.88 -27.81 15.31
CA LYS A 251 -10.97 -27.88 16.78
C LYS A 251 -9.78 -28.59 17.42
N ASP A 252 -9.25 -29.59 16.73
CA ASP A 252 -8.17 -30.47 17.18
C ASP A 252 -6.89 -30.22 16.39
N TYR A 253 -6.58 -28.96 16.11
CA TYR A 253 -5.36 -28.58 15.39
C TYR A 253 -4.12 -29.10 16.13
N PRO A 254 -3.29 -29.95 15.48
CA PRO A 254 -2.17 -30.63 16.15
C PRO A 254 -0.93 -29.75 16.34
N GLY A 255 -0.86 -28.62 15.62
CA GLY A 255 0.24 -27.67 15.69
C GLY A 255 0.08 -26.63 16.81
N GLN A 256 1.07 -25.75 16.92
CA GLN A 256 1.05 -24.63 17.86
C GLN A 256 0.61 -23.35 17.16
N ILE A 257 -0.17 -22.52 17.87
CA ILE A 257 -0.58 -21.20 17.40
C ILE A 257 0.23 -20.14 18.14
N VAL A 258 0.91 -19.30 17.37
CA VAL A 258 1.65 -18.14 17.87
C VAL A 258 0.77 -16.91 17.71
N CYS A 259 0.44 -16.26 18.81
CA CYS A 259 -0.49 -15.13 18.87
C CYS A 259 -0.07 -14.16 19.97
N ASP A 260 -0.58 -12.92 19.93
CA ASP A 260 -0.29 -11.86 20.89
C ASP A 260 -1.00 -12.04 22.26
N GLY A 261 -0.88 -13.20 22.92
CA GLY A 261 -1.33 -13.39 24.30
C GLY A 261 -2.82 -13.16 24.60
N TRP A 262 -3.65 -12.96 23.57
CA TRP A 262 -5.08 -12.79 23.70
C TRP A 262 -5.75 -14.08 24.21
N LYS A 263 -6.77 -13.94 25.07
CA LYS A 263 -7.39 -15.05 25.83
C LYS A 263 -8.05 -16.13 24.94
N GLY A 264 -8.27 -15.87 23.65
CA GLY A 264 -8.89 -16.80 22.70
C GLY A 264 -8.07 -18.05 22.39
N TYR A 265 -6.75 -18.01 22.54
CA TYR A 265 -5.84 -19.09 22.15
C TYR A 265 -5.47 -20.06 23.29
N ARG A 266 -5.91 -19.79 24.52
CA ARG A 266 -5.39 -20.42 25.75
C ARG A 266 -5.80 -21.88 25.99
N ARG A 267 -6.58 -22.52 25.11
CA ARG A 267 -7.06 -23.92 25.30
C ARG A 267 -6.94 -24.82 24.07
N LEU A 268 -6.14 -24.42 23.08
CA LEU A 268 -5.59 -25.41 22.16
C LEU A 268 -4.38 -26.01 22.87
N GLY A 269 -4.38 -27.34 23.03
CA GLY A 269 -3.31 -28.04 23.73
C GLY A 269 -1.97 -27.64 23.11
N THR A 270 -1.07 -27.09 23.93
CA THR A 270 0.27 -26.60 23.57
C THR A 270 0.35 -25.19 22.97
N ALA A 271 -0.38 -24.21 23.54
CA ALA A 271 -0.03 -22.81 23.38
C ALA A 271 1.29 -22.49 24.12
N ALA A 272 2.41 -22.36 23.41
CA ALA A 272 3.59 -21.69 23.93
C ALA A 272 3.31 -20.18 23.95
N VAL A 273 2.88 -19.67 25.11
CA VAL A 273 2.84 -18.23 25.36
C VAL A 273 4.26 -17.75 25.56
N LEU A 274 4.91 -17.28 24.49
CA LEU A 274 6.09 -16.43 24.62
C LEU A 274 5.60 -14.98 24.68
N GLY A 275 5.77 -14.38 25.86
CA GLY A 275 5.54 -12.95 26.11
C GLY A 275 6.42 -12.05 25.23
N PRO A 276 6.11 -10.75 25.19
CA PRO A 276 6.06 -9.99 23.96
C PRO A 276 7.41 -9.39 23.56
N SER A 277 7.66 -9.26 22.25
CA SER A 277 8.44 -8.14 21.74
C SER A 277 7.59 -6.87 21.73
N ALA A 278 7.07 -6.49 22.89
CA ALA A 278 6.43 -5.19 23.14
C ALA A 278 7.45 -4.29 23.84
N ALA A 279 8.53 -3.95 23.13
CA ALA A 279 9.26 -2.75 23.43
C ALA A 279 8.53 -1.59 22.73
N GLY A 280 7.65 -0.92 23.46
CA GLY A 280 7.14 0.41 23.09
C GLY A 280 5.68 0.46 22.67
N ARG A 281 4.75 0.28 23.62
CA ARG A 281 3.44 0.95 23.61
C ARG A 281 2.77 0.79 24.98
N GLU A 282 3.36 1.42 26.00
CA GLU A 282 2.64 1.74 27.23
C GLU A 282 2.01 3.13 27.10
N GLY A 283 0.77 3.22 27.57
CA GLY A 283 -0.01 4.44 27.62
C GLY A 283 -1.06 4.48 26.51
N TRP A 284 -2.32 4.21 26.86
CA TRP A 284 -3.38 5.22 26.89
C TRP A 284 -4.73 4.51 27.06
N GLY A 285 -5.43 4.86 28.13
CA GLY A 285 -6.90 4.86 28.14
C GLY A 285 -7.62 3.62 28.65
N GLY A 286 -7.30 3.18 29.87
CA GLY A 286 -8.30 2.50 30.70
C GLY A 286 -9.46 3.47 30.98
N GLY A 287 -10.67 3.09 30.58
CA GLY A 287 -11.89 3.84 30.82
C GLY A 287 -13.07 2.87 30.87
N GLU A 288 -13.27 2.29 32.05
CA GLU A 288 -14.46 1.53 32.40
C GLU A 288 -15.71 2.39 32.20
N ARG A 289 -16.68 1.92 31.40
CA ARG A 289 -18.08 2.33 31.57
C ARG A 289 -19.03 1.17 31.25
N GLY A 290 -19.69 0.70 32.31
CA GLY A 290 -21.15 0.59 32.36
C GLY A 290 -21.81 -0.54 31.58
N ARG A 291 -22.25 -1.56 32.32
CA ARG A 291 -23.22 -2.57 31.91
C ARG A 291 -24.50 -1.92 31.37
N GLY A 292 -25.03 -2.46 30.29
CA GLY A 292 -26.33 -2.09 29.73
C GLY A 292 -26.77 -3.13 28.72
N SER A 293 -27.21 -4.28 29.22
CA SER A 293 -27.90 -5.32 28.46
C SER A 293 -29.19 -4.76 27.85
N ARG A 294 -29.31 -4.75 26.52
CA ARG A 294 -30.62 -4.81 25.84
C ARG A 294 -30.52 -5.70 24.62
N SER A 295 -31.14 -6.86 24.75
CA SER A 295 -31.53 -7.78 23.70
C SER A 295 -32.54 -7.11 22.76
N TYR A 296 -32.29 -7.15 21.46
CA TYR A 296 -33.34 -7.10 20.42
C TYR A 296 -32.94 -8.06 19.30
N GLY A 297 -33.82 -9.01 19.01
CA GLY A 297 -33.68 -10.01 17.97
C GLY A 297 -34.27 -9.58 16.61
N ALA A 298 -34.44 -10.59 15.75
CA ALA A 298 -34.87 -10.61 14.34
C ALA A 298 -33.73 -10.32 13.33
N ARG A 299 -33.30 -11.32 12.53
CA ARG A 299 -33.87 -11.74 11.21
C ARG A 299 -34.06 -10.50 10.32
N VAL A 300 -33.34 -10.29 9.22
CA VAL A 300 -33.11 -11.13 8.03
C VAL A 300 -31.67 -10.98 7.54
#